data_AF-A0A821NTB5-F1
#
_entry.id   AF-A0A821NTB5-F1
#
_cell.length_a   1.000
_cell.length_b   1.000
_cell.length_c   1.000
_cell.angle_alpha   90.00
_cell.angle_beta   90.00
_cell.angle_gamma   90.00
#
_symmetry.space_group_name_H-M   'P 1'
#
loop_
_entity.id
_entity.type
_entity.pdbx_description
1 polymer ?
#
loop_
_entity_poly.entity_id
_entity_poly.type
_entity_poly.pdbx_seq_one_letter_code
_entity_poly.pdbx_strand_id
1 'polypeptide(L)'
;MFIEIGPEYLSSIALARIDHVPSVLSSQLVMRLAAKALLRELSDDQKTIDKELLVNISIKYDVLCPYTAFIGVERRLDINSESNIDMELREVPIMI
;
A
#
# COMPACT_ATOMS: atom_id res chain seq x y z
N MET A 1 25.12 -27.90 -21.22
CA MET A 1 24.55 -29.22 -20.85
C MET A 1 23.31 -28.93 -20.01
N PHE A 2 22.12 -29.20 -20.56
CA PHE A 2 20.89 -29.23 -19.78
C PHE A 2 20.92 -30.49 -18.92
N ILE A 3 20.56 -30.40 -17.64
CA ILE A 3 20.10 -31.56 -16.88
C ILE A 3 18.88 -31.17 -16.05
N GLU A 4 17.88 -32.03 -16.20
CA GLU A 4 16.49 -31.98 -15.77
C GLU A 4 16.29 -31.75 -14.27
N ILE A 5 15.24 -31.00 -13.96
CA ILE A 5 14.77 -30.76 -12.60
C ILE A 5 14.07 -32.04 -12.13
N GLY A 6 14.70 -32.76 -11.21
CA GLY A 6 14.07 -33.88 -10.51
C GLY A 6 12.88 -33.42 -9.66
N PRO A 7 11.88 -34.30 -9.42
CA PRO A 7 10.62 -33.96 -8.75
C PRO A 7 10.78 -33.56 -7.28
N GLU A 8 12.00 -33.57 -6.75
CA GLU A 8 12.31 -33.33 -5.34
C GLU A 8 12.58 -31.84 -5.02
N TYR A 9 12.70 -30.99 -6.05
CA TYR A 9 12.95 -29.55 -5.90
C TYR A 9 11.69 -28.69 -5.66
N LEU A 10 10.50 -29.30 -5.57
CA LEU A 10 9.24 -28.59 -5.26
C LEU A 10 9.06 -28.24 -3.76
N SER A 11 9.96 -28.69 -2.88
CA SER A 11 9.73 -28.64 -1.42
C SER A 11 10.40 -27.48 -0.68
N SER A 12 11.15 -26.61 -1.36
CA SER A 12 11.77 -25.44 -0.73
C SER A 12 11.18 -24.14 -1.28
N ILE A 13 9.89 -23.90 -0.99
CA ILE A 13 9.44 -22.53 -0.78
C ILE A 13 10.25 -22.07 0.44
N ALA A 14 11.33 -21.35 0.18
CA ALA A 14 12.29 -20.92 1.19
C ALA A 14 11.51 -20.28 2.34
N LEU A 15 11.45 -20.99 3.47
CA LEU A 15 10.75 -20.59 4.67
C LEU A 15 11.44 -19.30 5.16
N ALA A 16 10.88 -18.14 4.82
CA ALA A 16 11.38 -16.86 5.32
C ALA A 16 11.19 -16.87 6.84
N ARG A 17 12.25 -17.14 7.59
CA ARG A 17 12.23 -17.09 9.05
C ARG A 17 12.19 -15.63 9.48
N ILE A 18 11.12 -15.25 10.16
CA ILE A 18 10.99 -13.94 10.77
C ILE A 18 11.84 -13.97 12.05
N ASP A 19 13.07 -13.48 11.99
CA ASP A 19 14.03 -13.52 13.12
C ASP A 19 13.65 -12.56 14.27
N HIS A 20 12.75 -11.61 14.01
CA HIS A 20 12.20 -10.73 15.04
C HIS A 20 10.82 -10.21 14.65
N VAL A 21 9.80 -10.52 15.45
CA VAL A 21 8.52 -9.80 15.42
C VAL A 21 8.65 -8.63 16.41
N PRO A 22 8.64 -7.37 15.95
CA PRO A 22 8.81 -6.23 16.84
C PRO A 22 7.72 -6.24 17.94
N SER A 23 8.15 -6.12 19.19
CA SER A 23 7.29 -6.26 20.39
C SER A 23 6.19 -5.19 20.51
N VAL A 24 6.29 -4.11 19.72
CA VAL A 24 5.29 -3.05 19.64
C VAL A 24 4.88 -2.88 18.18
N LEU A 25 4.22 -3.91 17.64
CA LEU A 25 3.41 -3.72 16.45
C LEU A 25 2.22 -2.86 16.85
N SER A 26 2.32 -1.55 16.59
CA SER A 26 1.15 -0.69 16.67
C SER A 26 0.07 -1.30 15.77
N SER A 27 -1.15 -1.43 16.29
CA SER A 27 -2.27 -2.01 15.55
C SER A 27 -2.42 -1.38 14.17
N GLN A 28 -2.05 -0.10 14.03
CA GLN A 28 -2.06 0.64 12.78
C GLN A 28 -1.02 0.13 11.76
N LEU A 29 0.21 -0.18 12.17
CA LEU A 29 1.22 -0.73 11.26
C LEU A 29 0.82 -2.10 10.71
N VAL A 30 0.23 -2.96 11.56
CA VAL A 30 -0.33 -4.25 11.14
C VAL A 30 -1.43 -4.03 10.09
N MET A 31 -2.36 -3.11 10.36
CA MET A 31 -3.46 -2.81 9.44
C MET A 31 -2.95 -2.26 8.10
N ARG A 32 -1.95 -1.37 8.10
CA ARG A 32 -1.34 -0.85 6.87
C ARG A 32 -0.61 -1.93 6.08
N LEU A 33 0.08 -2.83 6.77
CA LEU A 33 0.75 -3.97 6.13
C LEU A 33 -0.26 -4.92 5.49
N ALA A 34 -1.32 -5.28 6.22
CA ALA A 34 -2.40 -6.13 5.71
C ALA A 34 -3.10 -5.47 4.51
N ALA A 35 -3.40 -4.17 4.60
CA ALA A 35 -3.99 -3.42 3.49
C ALA A 35 -3.08 -3.41 2.26
N LYS A 36 -1.77 -3.22 2.44
CA LYS A 36 -0.80 -3.24 1.33
C LYS A 36 -0.68 -4.62 0.67
N ALA A 37 -0.72 -5.69 1.45
CA ALA A 37 -0.73 -7.06 0.92
C ALA A 37 -2.00 -7.33 0.10
N LEU A 38 -3.16 -6.97 0.66
CA LEU A 38 -4.46 -7.15 0.01
C LEU A 38 -4.61 -6.33 -1.28
N LEU A 39 -4.14 -5.06 -1.29
CA LEU A 39 -4.10 -4.25 -2.51
C LEU A 39 -3.27 -4.92 -3.62
N ARG A 40 -2.18 -5.60 -3.25
CA ARG A 40 -1.31 -6.28 -4.21
C ARG A 40 -1.97 -7.54 -4.77
N GLU A 41 -2.59 -8.36 -3.93
CA GLU A 41 -3.36 -9.53 -4.36
C GLU A 41 -4.48 -9.14 -5.32
N LEU A 42 -5.25 -8.10 -5.00
CA LEU A 42 -6.32 -7.58 -5.84
C LEU A 42 -5.84 -6.96 -7.16
N SER A 43 -4.58 -6.50 -7.21
CA SER A 43 -3.98 -5.94 -8.44
C SER A 43 -3.42 -7.04 -9.35
N ASP A 44 -2.95 -8.15 -8.78
CA ASP A 44 -2.41 -9.30 -9.52
C ASP A 44 -3.53 -10.18 -10.12
N ASP A 45 -4.70 -10.24 -9.48
CA ASP A 45 -5.90 -10.87 -10.03
C ASP A 45 -6.48 -10.03 -11.19
N GLN A 46 -6.02 -10.30 -12.42
CA GLN A 46 -6.43 -9.62 -13.66
C GLN A 46 -7.94 -9.77 -14.01
N LYS A 47 -8.73 -10.45 -13.18
CA LYS A 47 -10.19 -10.56 -13.34
C LYS A 47 -10.85 -9.30 -12.80
N THR A 48 -11.18 -8.38 -13.70
CA THR A 48 -12.01 -7.19 -13.44
C THR A 48 -11.67 -6.51 -12.12
N ILE A 49 -10.54 -5.80 -12.13
CA ILE A 49 -10.09 -4.97 -11.01
C ILE A 49 -11.21 -4.01 -10.61
N ASP A 50 -11.78 -4.22 -9.43
CA ASP A 50 -12.73 -3.29 -8.82
C ASP A 50 -11.96 -2.07 -8.31
N LYS A 51 -11.91 -1.04 -9.16
CA LYS A 51 -11.22 0.21 -8.88
C LYS A 51 -11.76 0.90 -7.63
N GLU A 52 -13.08 0.82 -7.40
CA GLU A 52 -13.73 1.49 -6.28
C GLU A 52 -13.31 0.83 -4.95
N LEU A 53 -13.27 -0.51 -4.93
CA LEU A 53 -12.75 -1.26 -3.79
C LEU A 53 -11.30 -0.88 -3.48
N LEU A 54 -10.42 -0.81 -4.48
CA LEU A 54 -9.02 -0.44 -4.29
C LEU A 54 -8.85 0.98 -3.73
N VAL A 55 -9.61 1.95 -4.25
CA VAL A 55 -9.62 3.33 -3.73
C VAL A 55 -10.11 3.38 -2.28
N ASN A 56 -11.17 2.64 -1.96
CA ASN A 56 -11.72 2.60 -0.60
C ASN A 56 -10.73 2.01 0.41
N ILE A 57 -10.02 0.94 0.06
CA ILE A 57 -8.98 0.35 0.91
C ILE A 57 -7.82 1.34 1.08
N SER A 58 -7.38 1.94 -0.02
CA SER A 58 -6.28 2.91 -0.05
C SER A 58 -6.50 4.04 0.94
N ILE A 59 -7.64 4.75 0.81
CA ILE A 59 -8.00 5.90 1.66
C ILE A 59 -8.24 5.47 3.11
N LYS A 60 -8.90 4.32 3.34
CA LYS A 60 -9.22 3.87 4.70
C LYS A 60 -7.98 3.58 5.55
N TYR A 61 -6.90 3.13 4.92
CA TYR A 61 -5.69 2.70 5.62
C TYR A 61 -4.47 3.60 5.36
N ASP A 62 -4.63 4.73 4.66
CA ASP A 62 -3.53 5.62 4.24
C ASP A 62 -2.41 4.84 3.52
N VAL A 63 -2.77 4.03 2.52
CA VAL A 63 -1.84 3.21 1.73
C VAL A 63 -2.06 3.47 0.25
N LEU A 64 -1.06 4.04 -0.42
CA LEU A 64 -1.11 4.32 -1.86
C LEU A 64 -1.49 3.10 -2.70
N CYS A 65 -2.38 3.33 -3.67
CA CYS A 65 -2.69 2.42 -4.76
C CYS A 65 -2.57 3.14 -6.11
N PRO A 66 -2.58 2.42 -7.25
CA PRO A 66 -2.47 3.04 -8.58
C PRO A 66 -3.57 4.08 -8.92
N TYR A 67 -4.65 4.14 -8.13
CA TYR A 67 -5.80 5.00 -8.33
C TYR A 67 -5.89 6.14 -7.31
N THR A 68 -4.88 6.31 -6.45
CA THR A 68 -4.83 7.38 -5.44
C THR A 68 -3.49 8.09 -5.45
N ALA A 69 -3.48 9.35 -5.01
CA ALA A 69 -2.26 10.12 -4.79
C ALA A 69 -2.36 10.93 -3.49
N PHE A 70 -1.20 11.18 -2.88
CA PHE A 70 -1.10 12.19 -1.84
C PHE A 70 -0.86 13.56 -2.47
N ILE A 71 -1.75 14.50 -2.15
CA ILE A 71 -1.59 15.91 -2.51
C ILE A 71 -1.33 16.73 -1.25
N GLY A 72 -0.39 17.67 -1.34
CA GLY A 72 -0.22 18.70 -0.32
C GLY A 72 -1.27 19.78 -0.54
N VAL A 73 -2.20 19.94 0.40
CA VAL A 73 -3.22 20.98 0.38
C VAL A 73 -2.77 22.11 1.30
N GLU A 74 -2.58 23.29 0.73
CA GLU A 74 -2.31 24.51 1.49
C GLU A 74 -3.60 24.94 2.20
N ARG A 75 -3.60 24.93 3.53
CA ARG A 75 -4.71 25.49 4.30
C ARG A 75 -4.42 26.97 4.54
N ARG A 76 -4.84 27.83 3.60
CA ARG A 76 -4.77 29.29 3.81
C ARG A 76 -5.79 29.70 4.87
N LEU A 77 -5.30 29.88 6.10
CA LEU A 77 -6.11 30.44 7.19
C LEU A 77 -6.23 31.96 7.08
N ASP A 78 -5.22 32.63 6.50
CA ASP A 78 -5.22 34.07 6.28
C ASP A 78 -4.81 34.44 4.86
N ILE A 79 -5.62 35.30 4.23
CA ILE A 79 -5.44 35.84 2.86
C ILE A 79 -4.16 36.69 2.72
N ASN A 80 -3.58 37.14 3.84
CA ASN A 80 -2.40 38.01 3.90
C ASN A 80 -1.13 37.27 4.38
N SER A 81 -1.21 35.96 4.60
CA SER A 81 -0.04 35.17 4.99
C SER A 81 0.71 34.70 3.75
N GLU A 82 1.95 35.17 3.57
CA GLU A 82 2.87 34.73 2.50
C GLU A 82 3.57 33.40 2.83
N SER A 83 3.23 32.77 3.95
CA SER A 83 3.95 31.62 4.47
C SER A 83 3.21 30.32 4.20
N ASN A 84 3.82 29.41 3.42
CA ASN A 84 3.31 28.06 3.12
C ASN A 84 3.52 27.07 4.28
N ILE A 85 3.37 27.53 5.53
CA ILE A 85 3.71 26.72 6.72
C ILE A 85 2.62 25.67 6.98
N ASP A 86 1.37 25.96 6.58
CA ASP A 86 0.20 25.12 6.83
C ASP A 86 -0.14 24.23 5.63
N MET A 87 0.81 23.35 5.27
CA MET A 87 0.59 22.31 4.26
C MET A 87 0.12 21.01 4.92
N GLU A 88 -1.05 20.50 4.53
CA GLU A 88 -1.57 19.19 4.97
C GLU A 88 -1.49 18.18 3.82
N LEU A 89 -0.91 17.00 4.07
CA LEU A 89 -0.99 15.89 3.12
C LEU A 89 -2.38 15.23 3.19
N ARG A 90 -3.02 15.06 2.03
CA ARG A 90 -4.30 14.36 1.91
C ARG A 90 -4.24 13.36 0.77
N GLU A 91 -4.74 12.16 1.02
CA GLU A 91 -4.93 11.16 -0.03
C GLU A 91 -6.20 11.47 -0.82
N VAL A 92 -6.11 11.44 -2.15
CA VAL A 92 -7.25 11.69 -3.05
C VAL A 92 -7.31 10.65 -4.17
N PRO A 93 -8.51 10.24 -4.61
CA PRO A 93 -8.66 9.44 -5.83
C PRO A 93 -8.19 10.21 -7.06
N ILE A 94 -7.53 9.51 -7.98
CA ILE A 94 -7.19 10.01 -9.31
C ILE A 94 -8.21 9.42 -10.29
N MET A 95 -9.16 10.23 -10.75
CA MET A 95 -10.00 9.83 -11.89
C MET A 95 -9.19 10.02 -13.17
N ILE A 96 -8.95 8.93 -13.89
CA ILE A 96 -8.38 8.92 -15.25
C ILE A 96 -9.48 8.56 -16.24
#